data_AF-H0QKP5-F1
#
_entry.id   AF-H0QKP5-F1
#
_cell.length_a   1.000
_cell.length_b   1.000
_cell.length_c   1.000
_cell.angle_alpha   90.00
_cell.angle_beta   90.00
_cell.angle_gamma   90.00
#
_symmetry.space_group_name_H-M   'P 1'
#
loop_
_entity.id
_entity.type
_entity.pdbx_description
1 polymer ?
#
loop_
_entity_poly.entity_id
_entity_poly.type
_entity_poly.pdbx_seq_one_letter_code
_entity_poly.pdbx_strand_id
1 'polypeptide(L)'
;MSAAGEFVDDTLQREASWYRAEELRHRFGSRMQYYGASVGAVRGTVRDALRRHAGLPHDEVTALSSELWEVPVYERRLAAVVLLQSKVELLTNSDLTRIEGFVRDARMPSLVDPIAVDVVGPLVERLEGQQRVRADAVLDRWAGDPDVWLRRASLMAPLRALRAGGGDWDGFVRRAKIATDIAPAGTTPDQQAVDAVLDAVAERRPELRLAFRR
;
A
#
# COMPACT_ATOMS: atom_id res chain seq x y z
N MET A 1 11.35 -13.49 16.67
CA MET A 1 10.00 -12.99 16.34
C MET A 1 9.30 -12.64 17.65
N SER A 2 8.41 -11.66 17.66
CA SER A 2 7.56 -11.35 18.82
C SER A 2 6.44 -12.38 18.94
N ALA A 3 5.81 -12.49 20.12
CA ALA A 3 4.68 -13.41 20.31
C ALA A 3 3.52 -13.13 19.34
N ALA A 4 3.29 -11.86 18.98
CA ALA A 4 2.28 -11.49 17.99
C ALA A 4 2.69 -11.90 16.57
N GLY A 5 3.95 -11.72 16.21
CA GLY A 5 4.48 -12.16 14.91
C GLY A 5 4.46 -13.67 14.75
N GLU A 6 4.86 -14.42 15.79
CA GLU A 6 4.77 -15.88 15.84
C GLU A 6 3.33 -16.35 15.68
N PHE A 7 2.40 -15.76 16.43
CA PHE A 7 0.98 -16.09 16.30
C PHE A 7 0.45 -15.87 14.88
N VAL A 8 0.79 -14.75 14.25
CA VAL A 8 0.36 -14.46 12.88
C VAL A 8 0.95 -15.49 11.92
N ASP A 9 2.26 -15.71 11.96
CA ASP A 9 2.94 -16.63 11.05
C ASP A 9 2.41 -18.05 11.14
N ASP A 10 2.34 -18.59 12.37
CA ASP A 10 1.81 -19.92 12.65
C ASP A 10 0.37 -20.08 12.13
N THR A 11 -0.47 -19.07 12.35
CA THR A 11 -1.87 -19.14 11.94
C THR A 11 -1.99 -19.11 10.42
N LEU A 12 -1.20 -18.28 9.73
CA LEU A 12 -1.18 -18.25 8.28
C LEU A 12 -0.68 -19.56 7.67
N GLN A 13 0.30 -20.21 8.29
CA GLN A 13 0.77 -21.53 7.88
C GLN A 13 -0.28 -22.62 8.12
N ARG A 14 -1.07 -22.55 9.21
CA ARG A 14 -2.20 -23.47 9.44
C ARG A 14 -3.34 -23.29 8.43
N GLU A 15 -3.56 -22.06 7.97
CA GLU A 15 -4.54 -21.70 6.94
C GLU A 15 -4.01 -21.89 5.51
N ALA A 16 -2.82 -22.49 5.36
CA ALA A 16 -2.16 -22.69 4.08
C ALA A 16 -2.96 -23.60 3.13
N SER A 17 -2.77 -23.37 1.83
CA SER A 17 -3.33 -24.20 0.78
C SER A 17 -2.35 -24.32 -0.36
N TRP A 18 -1.84 -25.53 -0.60
CA TRP A 18 -0.84 -25.79 -1.64
C TRP A 18 -1.33 -25.37 -3.04
N TYR A 19 -2.62 -25.58 -3.36
CA TYR A 19 -3.18 -25.18 -4.65
C TYR A 19 -3.18 -23.66 -4.82
N ARG A 20 -3.57 -22.90 -3.79
CA ARG A 20 -3.52 -21.42 -3.84
C ARG A 20 -2.09 -20.91 -3.85
N ALA A 21 -1.18 -21.56 -3.11
CA ALA A 21 0.23 -21.21 -3.11
C ALA A 21 0.83 -21.34 -4.51
N GLU A 22 0.48 -22.41 -5.24
CA GLU A 22 0.94 -22.60 -6.62
C GLU A 22 0.27 -21.63 -7.59
N GLU A 23 -1.02 -21.33 -7.44
CA GLU A 23 -1.70 -20.27 -8.21
C GLU A 23 -1.03 -18.90 -8.02
N LEU A 24 -0.71 -18.53 -6.77
CA LEU A 24 -0.01 -17.30 -6.45
C LEU A 24 1.41 -17.29 -7.05
N ARG A 25 2.14 -18.41 -6.96
CA ARG A 25 3.46 -18.56 -7.59
C ARG A 25 3.40 -18.43 -9.10
N HIS A 26 2.41 -19.03 -9.77
CA HIS A 26 2.20 -18.86 -11.20
C HIS A 26 1.91 -17.41 -11.56
N ARG A 27 1.08 -16.73 -10.76
CA ARG A 27 0.68 -15.34 -11.01
C ARG A 27 1.79 -14.32 -10.72
N PHE A 28 2.60 -14.57 -9.70
CA PHE A 28 3.51 -13.58 -9.12
C PHE A 28 5.00 -13.96 -9.18
N GLY A 29 5.32 -15.17 -9.62
CA GLY A 29 6.68 -15.67 -9.77
C GLY A 29 7.26 -16.27 -8.49
N SER A 30 8.58 -16.49 -8.49
CA SER A 30 9.30 -17.20 -7.43
C SER A 30 10.17 -16.32 -6.53
N ARG A 31 10.05 -14.98 -6.64
CA ARG A 31 10.81 -14.02 -5.81
C ARG A 31 10.38 -14.03 -4.33
N MET A 32 9.27 -14.68 -4.03
CA MET A 32 8.66 -14.75 -2.72
C MET A 32 8.15 -16.16 -2.47
N GLN A 33 8.00 -16.53 -1.21
CA GLN A 33 7.29 -17.73 -0.79
C GLN A 33 5.79 -17.44 -0.66
N TYR A 34 4.98 -18.49 -0.76
CA TYR A 34 3.53 -18.42 -0.68
C TYR A 34 3.03 -19.54 0.21
N TYR A 35 2.28 -19.20 1.26
CA TYR A 35 1.57 -20.19 2.08
C TYR A 35 0.25 -20.61 1.42
N GLY A 36 -0.37 -19.74 0.61
CA GLY A 36 -1.69 -19.97 0.03
C GLY A 36 -2.85 -19.71 0.99
N ALA A 37 -2.60 -18.94 2.07
CA ALA A 37 -3.68 -18.47 2.93
C ALA A 37 -4.53 -17.44 2.18
N SER A 38 -5.86 -17.52 2.32
CA SER A 38 -6.75 -16.59 1.65
C SER A 38 -6.62 -15.17 2.24
N VAL A 39 -7.00 -14.13 1.48
CA VAL A 39 -7.06 -12.76 2.00
C VAL A 39 -7.98 -12.66 3.22
N GLY A 40 -9.08 -13.44 3.25
CA GLY A 40 -9.97 -13.53 4.39
C GLY A 40 -9.29 -14.12 5.63
N ALA A 41 -8.48 -15.18 5.46
CA ALA A 41 -7.67 -15.76 6.53
C ALA A 41 -6.65 -14.73 7.05
N VAL A 42 -5.91 -14.05 6.16
CA VAL A 42 -4.97 -12.99 6.56
C VAL A 42 -5.64 -11.91 7.40
N ARG A 43 -6.79 -11.40 6.96
CA ARG A 43 -7.56 -10.39 7.72
C ARG A 43 -8.07 -10.92 9.05
N GLY A 44 -8.55 -12.17 9.09
CA GLY A 44 -8.98 -12.84 10.31
C GLY A 44 -7.84 -12.97 11.31
N THR A 45 -6.69 -13.46 10.87
CA THR A 45 -5.48 -13.64 11.68
C THR A 45 -5.00 -12.33 12.29
N VAL A 46 -4.88 -11.25 11.49
CA VAL A 46 -4.45 -9.94 12.02
C VAL A 46 -5.46 -9.40 13.03
N ARG A 47 -6.76 -9.52 12.75
CA ARG A 47 -7.81 -9.11 13.69
C ARG A 47 -7.71 -9.87 15.01
N ASP A 48 -7.48 -11.17 14.96
CA ASP A 48 -7.39 -12.01 16.16
C ASP A 48 -6.07 -11.76 16.93
N ALA A 49 -4.98 -11.47 16.22
CA ALA A 49 -3.73 -11.00 16.83
C ALA A 49 -3.94 -9.68 17.60
N LEU A 50 -4.62 -8.70 17.00
CA LEU A 50 -4.94 -7.41 17.62
C LEU A 50 -5.90 -7.53 18.81
N ARG A 51 -6.74 -8.58 18.86
CA ARG A 51 -7.59 -8.89 20.02
C ARG A 51 -6.80 -9.54 21.15
N ARG A 52 -5.90 -10.48 20.81
CA ARG A 52 -5.06 -11.19 21.77
C ARG A 52 -4.00 -10.28 22.40
N HIS A 53 -3.48 -9.35 21.61
CA HIS A 53 -2.51 -8.35 22.01
C HIS A 53 -3.20 -6.97 21.95
N ALA A 54 -4.20 -6.76 22.80
CA ALA A 54 -4.94 -5.51 22.82
C ALA A 54 -4.06 -4.35 23.30
N GLY A 55 -4.27 -3.16 22.71
CA GLY A 55 -3.60 -1.94 23.16
C GLY A 55 -2.15 -1.76 22.70
N LEU A 56 -1.72 -2.43 21.62
CA LEU A 56 -0.39 -2.20 21.04
C LEU A 56 -0.16 -0.70 20.78
N PRO A 57 0.87 -0.09 21.38
CA PRO A 57 1.26 1.28 21.07
C PRO A 57 1.82 1.36 19.64
N HIS A 58 1.94 2.59 19.15
CA HIS A 58 2.50 2.91 17.84
C HIS A 58 3.80 2.14 17.52
N ASP A 59 4.76 2.14 18.45
CA ASP A 59 6.07 1.53 18.23
C ASP A 59 5.99 0.01 18.10
N GLU A 60 5.08 -0.65 18.82
CA GLU A 60 4.87 -2.10 18.68
C GLU A 60 4.15 -2.45 17.37
N VAL A 61 3.21 -1.62 16.91
CA VAL A 61 2.57 -1.80 15.60
C VAL A 61 3.60 -1.66 14.46
N THR A 62 4.47 -0.67 14.53
CA THR A 62 5.51 -0.44 13.51
C THR A 62 6.62 -1.50 13.58
N ALA A 63 6.98 -1.98 14.76
CA ALA A 63 7.89 -3.11 14.94
C ALA A 63 7.30 -4.41 14.36
N LEU A 64 6.05 -4.75 14.70
CA LEU A 64 5.38 -5.94 14.21
C LEU A 64 5.19 -5.92 12.70
N SER A 65 4.82 -4.78 12.10
CA SER A 65 4.72 -4.68 10.63
C SER A 65 6.07 -4.93 9.96
N SER A 66 7.18 -4.50 10.55
CA SER A 66 8.53 -4.74 10.02
C SER A 66 8.94 -6.22 10.14
N GLU A 67 8.64 -6.83 11.29
CA GLU A 67 8.90 -8.26 11.54
C GLU A 67 8.11 -9.17 10.58
N LEU A 68 6.85 -8.83 10.31
CA LEU A 68 6.04 -9.53 9.32
C LEU A 68 6.58 -9.33 7.90
N TRP A 69 7.12 -8.15 7.59
CA TRP A 69 7.63 -7.80 6.27
C TRP A 69 8.98 -8.44 5.91
N GLU A 70 9.84 -8.61 6.91
CA GLU A 70 11.24 -9.05 6.79
C GLU A 70 11.36 -10.38 6.03
N VAL A 71 10.48 -11.34 6.34
CA VAL A 71 10.46 -12.63 5.66
C VAL A 71 9.72 -12.48 4.32
N PRO A 72 10.32 -12.86 3.18
CA PRO A 72 9.71 -12.74 1.87
C PRO A 72 8.66 -13.85 1.65
N VAL A 73 7.56 -13.78 2.41
CA VAL A 73 6.34 -14.57 2.23
C VAL A 73 5.19 -13.60 1.95
N TYR A 74 4.42 -13.88 0.90
CA TYR A 74 3.37 -12.98 0.44
C TYR A 74 2.31 -12.71 1.50
N GLU A 75 1.84 -13.75 2.18
CA GLU A 75 0.79 -13.65 3.18
C GLU A 75 1.27 -12.92 4.44
N ARG A 76 2.56 -13.05 4.82
CA ARG A 76 3.15 -12.29 5.92
C ARG A 76 3.24 -10.80 5.58
N ARG A 77 3.71 -10.46 4.38
CA ARG A 77 3.74 -9.06 3.90
C ARG A 77 2.34 -8.48 3.78
N LEU A 78 1.38 -9.24 3.26
CA LEU A 78 -0.03 -8.82 3.23
C LEU A 78 -0.59 -8.62 4.66
N ALA A 79 -0.22 -9.46 5.62
CA ALA A 79 -0.59 -9.28 7.02
C ALA A 79 -0.02 -7.98 7.61
N ALA A 80 1.22 -7.61 7.27
CA ALA A 80 1.79 -6.32 7.65
C ALA A 80 0.98 -5.14 7.09
N VAL A 81 0.54 -5.21 5.82
CA VAL A 81 -0.32 -4.17 5.22
C VAL A 81 -1.66 -4.09 5.94
N VAL A 82 -2.31 -5.23 6.21
CA VAL A 82 -3.59 -5.29 6.93
C VAL A 82 -3.46 -4.77 8.37
N LEU A 83 -2.33 -5.05 9.04
CA LEU A 83 -2.02 -4.51 10.36
C LEU A 83 -1.95 -2.99 10.34
N LEU A 84 -1.17 -2.42 9.42
CA LEU A 84 -1.04 -0.97 9.26
C LEU A 84 -2.37 -0.31 8.89
N GLN A 85 -3.14 -0.93 7.99
CA GLN A 85 -4.48 -0.47 7.63
C GLN A 85 -5.41 -0.40 8.85
N SER A 86 -5.35 -1.42 9.71
CA SER A 86 -6.20 -1.51 10.92
C SER A 86 -5.78 -0.55 12.04
N LYS A 87 -4.61 0.09 11.90
CA LYS A 87 -3.97 0.97 12.88
C LYS A 87 -3.54 2.30 12.28
N VAL A 88 -4.13 2.70 11.16
CA VAL A 88 -3.76 3.92 10.44
C VAL A 88 -3.92 5.18 11.30
N GLU A 89 -4.81 5.14 12.30
CA GLU A 89 -5.03 6.19 13.27
C GLU A 89 -3.84 6.47 14.18
N LEU A 90 -2.94 5.49 14.36
CA LEU A 90 -1.74 5.62 15.16
C LEU A 90 -0.56 6.15 14.35
N LEU A 91 -0.59 6.00 13.03
CA LEU A 91 0.54 6.32 12.15
C LEU A 91 0.76 7.82 12.01
N THR A 92 2.01 8.18 11.76
CA THR A 92 2.51 9.55 11.63
C THR A 92 3.32 9.71 10.35
N ASN A 93 3.77 10.94 10.07
CA ASN A 93 4.68 11.19 8.94
C ASN A 93 5.99 10.41 9.02
N SER A 94 6.48 10.13 10.22
CA SER A 94 7.75 9.42 10.41
C SER A 94 7.69 8.01 9.80
N ASP A 95 6.49 7.41 9.76
CA ASP A 95 6.25 6.07 9.26
C ASP A 95 6.30 5.97 7.74
N LEU A 96 6.16 7.09 7.02
CA LEU A 96 6.31 7.12 5.56
C LEU A 96 7.70 6.62 5.12
N THR A 97 8.74 6.84 5.93
CA THR A 97 10.09 6.32 5.64
C THR A 97 10.13 4.80 5.66
N ARG A 98 9.44 4.17 6.61
CA ARG A 98 9.34 2.71 6.70
C ARG A 98 8.48 2.15 5.55
N ILE A 99 7.35 2.80 5.30
CA ILE A 99 6.44 2.41 4.22
C ILE A 99 7.12 2.54 2.85
N GLU A 100 8.00 3.53 2.65
CA GLU A 100 8.82 3.63 1.45
C GLU A 100 9.64 2.36 1.22
N GLY A 101 10.29 1.84 2.26
CA GLY A 101 11.04 0.58 2.20
C GLY A 101 10.14 -0.59 1.81
N PHE A 102 8.94 -0.68 2.39
CA PHE A 102 7.98 -1.72 2.02
C PHE A 102 7.57 -1.62 0.54
N VAL A 103 7.30 -0.43 0.02
CA VAL A 103 6.94 -0.26 -1.40
C VAL A 103 8.09 -0.70 -2.33
N ARG A 104 9.33 -0.31 -2.03
CA ARG A 104 10.52 -0.70 -2.81
C ARG A 104 10.75 -2.22 -2.84
N ASP A 105 10.39 -2.89 -1.74
CA ASP A 105 10.53 -4.35 -1.59
C ASP A 105 9.35 -5.15 -2.16
N ALA A 106 8.15 -4.56 -2.20
CA ALA A 106 6.93 -5.23 -2.64
C ALA A 106 6.98 -5.59 -4.13
N ARG A 107 7.41 -4.63 -4.97
CA ARG A 107 7.61 -4.77 -6.42
C ARG A 107 6.48 -5.45 -7.19
N MET A 108 5.24 -5.31 -6.72
CA MET A 108 4.04 -5.88 -7.35
C MET A 108 2.77 -5.13 -6.93
N PRO A 109 1.76 -4.99 -7.81
CA PRO A 109 0.56 -4.21 -7.50
C PRO A 109 -0.24 -4.80 -6.33
N SER A 110 -0.25 -6.13 -6.18
CA SER A 110 -1.02 -6.82 -5.13
C SER A 110 -0.55 -6.51 -3.69
N LEU A 111 0.66 -5.96 -3.52
CA LEU A 111 1.15 -5.43 -2.24
C LEU A 111 1.29 -3.90 -2.27
N VAL A 112 1.75 -3.31 -3.36
CA VAL A 112 1.95 -1.86 -3.48
C VAL A 112 0.62 -1.10 -3.42
N ASP A 113 -0.41 -1.58 -4.12
CA ASP A 113 -1.70 -0.89 -4.18
C ASP A 113 -2.39 -0.85 -2.81
N PRO A 114 -2.53 -1.94 -2.03
CA PRO A 114 -3.12 -1.83 -0.70
C PRO A 114 -2.27 -0.99 0.27
N ILE A 115 -0.94 -0.97 0.14
CA ILE A 115 -0.11 -0.01 0.91
C ILE A 115 -0.49 1.44 0.54
N ALA A 116 -0.53 1.76 -0.75
CA ALA A 116 -0.80 3.11 -1.21
C ALA A 116 -2.23 3.55 -0.86
N VAL A 117 -3.22 2.74 -1.27
CA VAL A 117 -4.65 3.04 -1.24
C VAL A 117 -5.23 2.93 0.17
N ASP A 118 -4.80 1.95 0.96
CA ASP A 118 -5.42 1.63 2.26
C ASP A 118 -4.58 2.03 3.47
N VAL A 119 -3.31 2.41 3.29
CA VAL A 119 -2.44 2.88 4.39
C VAL A 119 -1.99 4.32 4.15
N VAL A 120 -1.26 4.59 3.05
CA VAL A 120 -0.67 5.91 2.78
C VAL A 120 -1.74 6.96 2.54
N GLY A 121 -2.72 6.70 1.68
CA GLY A 121 -3.83 7.62 1.42
C GLY A 121 -4.56 8.04 2.70
N PRO A 122 -5.14 7.09 3.46
CA PRO A 122 -5.83 7.40 4.71
C PRO A 122 -4.94 8.04 5.78
N LEU A 123 -3.65 7.71 5.84
CA LEU A 123 -2.68 8.42 6.70
C LEU A 123 -2.60 9.90 6.31
N VAL A 124 -2.34 10.20 5.04
CA VAL A 124 -2.19 11.59 4.55
C VAL A 124 -3.48 12.41 4.70
N GLU A 125 -4.64 11.80 4.50
CA GLU A 125 -5.94 12.47 4.69
C GLU A 125 -6.19 12.92 6.13
N ARG A 126 -5.58 12.26 7.12
CA ARG A 126 -5.71 12.59 8.54
C ARG A 126 -4.73 13.64 9.05
N LEU A 127 -3.70 13.95 8.26
CA LEU A 127 -2.68 14.92 8.64
C LEU A 127 -3.16 16.34 8.33
N GLU A 128 -2.77 17.28 9.20
CA GLU A 128 -3.10 18.70 9.09
C GLU A 128 -1.84 19.57 9.19
N GLY A 129 -1.98 20.84 8.75
CA GLY A 129 -0.95 21.86 8.85
C GLY A 129 0.41 21.41 8.32
N GLN A 130 1.46 21.63 9.11
CA GLN A 130 2.84 21.31 8.71
C GLN A 130 3.06 19.82 8.46
N GLN A 131 2.31 18.94 9.14
CA GLN A 131 2.43 17.50 8.92
C GLN A 131 1.87 17.13 7.54
N ARG A 132 0.72 17.69 7.15
CA ARG A 132 0.18 17.46 5.80
C ARG A 132 1.16 17.89 4.70
N VAL A 133 1.74 19.09 4.84
CA VAL A 133 2.72 19.63 3.88
C VAL A 133 3.92 18.70 3.72
N ARG A 134 4.43 18.13 4.82
CA ARG A 134 5.55 17.17 4.77
C ARG A 134 5.16 15.87 4.07
N ALA A 135 3.98 15.36 4.34
CA ALA A 135 3.48 14.15 3.70
C ALA A 135 3.33 14.33 2.18
N ASP A 136 2.76 15.46 1.77
CA ASP A 136 2.60 15.78 0.34
C ASP A 136 3.94 15.94 -0.36
N ALA A 137 4.94 16.54 0.29
CA ALA A 137 6.31 16.63 -0.24
C ALA A 137 6.97 15.25 -0.38
N VAL A 138 6.71 14.30 0.54
CA VAL A 138 7.17 12.91 0.42
C VAL A 138 6.54 12.23 -0.80
N LEU A 139 5.23 12.39 -1.01
CA LEU A 139 4.55 11.80 -2.17
C LEU A 139 5.00 12.44 -3.49
N ASP A 140 5.28 13.74 -3.51
CA ASP A 140 5.84 14.43 -4.68
C ASP A 140 7.25 13.90 -5.00
N ARG A 141 8.08 13.64 -3.98
CA ARG A 141 9.38 12.97 -4.15
C ARG A 141 9.22 11.54 -4.68
N TRP A 142 8.28 10.76 -4.16
CA TRP A 142 8.02 9.41 -4.65
C TRP A 142 7.57 9.38 -6.11
N ALA A 143 6.77 10.38 -6.53
CA ALA A 143 6.37 10.54 -7.94
C ALA A 143 7.57 10.78 -8.87
N GLY A 144 8.65 11.38 -8.34
CA GLY A 144 9.90 11.62 -9.04
C GLY A 144 10.97 10.54 -8.88
N ASP A 145 10.68 9.43 -8.18
CA ASP A 145 11.69 8.42 -7.86
C ASP A 145 11.99 7.52 -9.08
N PRO A 146 13.25 7.07 -9.28
CA PRO A 146 13.58 6.09 -10.32
C PRO A 146 12.82 4.76 -10.14
N ASP A 147 12.43 4.39 -8.91
CA ASP A 147 11.63 3.20 -8.65
C ASP A 147 10.17 3.40 -9.07
N VAL A 148 9.76 2.63 -10.09
CA VAL A 148 8.41 2.67 -10.64
C VAL A 148 7.31 2.32 -9.63
N TRP A 149 7.64 1.53 -8.59
CA TRP A 149 6.69 1.17 -7.56
C TRP A 149 6.41 2.31 -6.59
N LEU A 150 7.40 3.18 -6.33
CA LEU A 150 7.16 4.42 -5.56
C LEU A 150 6.35 5.42 -6.36
N ARG A 151 6.63 5.56 -7.66
CA ARG A 151 5.80 6.39 -8.54
C ARG A 151 4.35 5.89 -8.53
N ARG A 152 4.14 4.59 -8.75
CA ARG A 152 2.81 3.95 -8.62
C ARG A 152 2.16 4.21 -7.26
N ALA A 153 2.88 4.05 -6.15
CA ALA A 153 2.32 4.28 -4.82
C ALA A 153 1.88 5.73 -4.63
N SER A 154 2.67 6.72 -5.07
CA SER A 154 2.32 8.14 -4.99
C SER A 154 1.05 8.50 -5.78
N LEU A 155 0.84 7.84 -6.92
CA LEU A 155 -0.32 8.03 -7.80
C LEU A 155 -1.57 7.34 -7.28
N MET A 156 -1.43 6.14 -6.68
CA MET A 156 -2.53 5.36 -6.11
C MET A 156 -2.98 5.87 -4.75
N ALA A 157 -2.12 6.54 -3.97
CA ALA A 157 -2.44 7.02 -2.63
C ALA A 157 -3.75 7.83 -2.53
N PRO A 158 -4.03 8.83 -3.41
CA PRO A 158 -5.27 9.60 -3.34
C PRO A 158 -6.50 8.88 -3.89
N LEU A 159 -6.39 7.63 -4.38
CA LEU A 159 -7.46 6.93 -5.13
C LEU A 159 -8.79 6.89 -4.37
N ARG A 160 -8.80 6.55 -3.07
CA ARG A 160 -10.05 6.43 -2.28
C ARG A 160 -10.77 7.77 -2.19
N ALA A 161 -10.03 8.82 -1.82
CA ALA A 161 -10.52 10.18 -1.68
C ALA A 161 -11.10 10.69 -3.01
N LEU A 162 -10.35 10.48 -4.09
CA LEU A 162 -10.71 10.93 -5.42
C LEU A 162 -11.93 10.16 -5.97
N ARG A 163 -11.98 8.85 -5.79
CA ARG A 163 -13.15 8.03 -6.15
C ARG A 163 -14.39 8.45 -5.37
N ALA A 164 -14.25 8.85 -4.11
CA ALA A 164 -15.37 9.32 -3.29
C ALA A 164 -15.91 10.70 -3.72
N GLY A 165 -15.24 11.40 -4.64
CA GLY A 165 -15.61 12.75 -5.08
C GLY A 165 -14.88 13.87 -4.34
N GLY A 166 -14.03 13.54 -3.36
CA GLY A 166 -13.17 14.48 -2.64
C GLY A 166 -11.72 14.41 -3.13
N GLY A 167 -10.78 14.54 -2.20
CA GLY A 167 -9.34 14.41 -2.44
C GLY A 167 -8.70 15.62 -3.14
N ASP A 168 -7.37 15.67 -3.07
CA ASP A 168 -6.55 16.69 -3.74
C ASP A 168 -6.29 16.29 -5.20
N TRP A 169 -7.18 16.73 -6.09
CA TRP A 169 -7.04 16.48 -7.53
C TRP A 169 -5.80 17.15 -8.11
N ASP A 170 -5.51 18.39 -7.73
CA ASP A 170 -4.36 19.14 -8.25
C ASP A 170 -3.04 18.48 -7.82
N GLY A 171 -2.99 17.94 -6.59
CA GLY A 171 -1.90 17.09 -6.12
C GLY A 171 -1.70 15.84 -6.95
N PHE A 172 -2.77 15.14 -7.30
CA PHE A 172 -2.70 14.00 -8.21
C PHE A 172 -2.17 14.40 -9.59
N VAL A 173 -2.71 15.46 -10.20
CA VAL A 173 -2.27 15.93 -11.52
C VAL A 173 -0.79 16.31 -11.51
N ARG A 174 -0.34 17.01 -10.46
CA ARG A 174 1.08 17.37 -10.30
C ARG A 174 1.97 16.13 -10.25
N ARG A 175 1.63 15.13 -9.43
CA ARG A 175 2.40 13.87 -9.32
C ARG A 175 2.38 13.07 -10.62
N ALA A 176 1.26 13.02 -11.33
CA ALA A 176 1.14 12.35 -12.61
C ALA A 176 2.07 12.97 -13.67
N LYS A 177 2.19 14.31 -13.70
CA LYS A 177 3.15 15.01 -14.57
C LYS A 177 4.60 14.65 -14.22
N ILE A 178 4.97 14.76 -12.94
CA ILE A 178 6.33 14.41 -12.45
C ILE A 178 6.68 12.97 -12.85
N ALA A 179 5.78 12.01 -12.64
CA ALA A 179 6.03 10.61 -12.97
C ALA A 179 6.17 10.39 -14.48
N THR A 180 5.38 11.08 -15.29
CA THR A 180 5.42 10.98 -16.76
C THR A 180 6.74 11.51 -17.32
N ASP A 181 7.29 12.57 -16.76
CA ASP A 181 8.55 13.18 -17.22
C ASP A 181 9.77 12.24 -17.05
N ILE A 182 9.68 11.26 -16.15
CA ILE A 182 10.76 10.32 -15.82
C ILE A 182 10.49 8.93 -16.42
N ALA A 183 9.23 8.61 -16.72
CA ALA A 183 8.84 7.29 -17.18
C ALA A 183 9.46 6.96 -18.55
N PRO A 184 10.08 5.77 -18.72
CA PRO A 184 10.52 5.32 -20.02
C PRO A 184 9.32 5.11 -20.97
N ALA A 185 9.58 5.10 -22.27
CA ALA A 185 8.56 4.80 -23.28
C ALA A 185 7.95 3.40 -23.07
N GLY A 186 6.63 3.29 -23.22
CA GLY A 186 5.87 2.05 -23.08
C GLY A 186 5.05 1.97 -21.79
N THR A 187 4.21 0.92 -21.66
CA THR A 187 3.30 0.74 -20.52
C THR A 187 4.04 0.35 -19.26
N THR A 188 4.09 1.27 -18.30
CA THR A 188 4.75 1.07 -17.00
C THR A 188 3.74 0.97 -15.85
N PRO A 189 4.10 0.35 -14.70
CA PRO A 189 3.20 0.25 -13.55
C PRO A 189 2.65 1.59 -13.04
N ASP A 190 3.40 2.68 -13.15
CA ASP A 190 2.94 4.04 -12.82
C ASP A 190 1.95 4.61 -13.84
N GLN A 191 2.12 4.36 -15.14
CA GLN A 191 1.11 4.75 -16.14
C GLN A 191 -0.22 4.00 -15.92
N GLN A 192 -0.17 2.70 -15.62
CA GLN A 192 -1.36 1.93 -15.26
C GLN A 192 -2.05 2.49 -14.00
N ALA A 193 -1.29 3.11 -13.09
CA ALA A 193 -1.84 3.75 -11.91
C ALA A 193 -2.61 5.04 -12.26
N VAL A 194 -2.06 5.85 -13.16
CA VAL A 194 -2.76 7.04 -13.69
C VAL A 194 -4.10 6.60 -14.30
N ASP A 195 -4.08 5.62 -15.20
CA ASP A 195 -5.30 5.14 -15.85
C ASP A 195 -6.33 4.63 -14.84
N ALA A 196 -5.91 3.83 -13.85
CA ALA A 196 -6.78 3.31 -12.81
C ALA A 196 -7.43 4.42 -11.96
N VAL A 197 -6.69 5.49 -11.64
CA VAL A 197 -7.22 6.65 -10.91
C VAL A 197 -8.20 7.43 -11.77
N LEU A 198 -7.86 7.68 -13.04
CA LEU A 198 -8.73 8.40 -13.97
C LEU A 198 -10.05 7.65 -14.23
N ASP A 199 -9.99 6.32 -14.37
CA ASP A 199 -11.18 5.47 -14.50
C ASP A 199 -12.06 5.57 -13.25
N ALA A 200 -11.47 5.45 -12.06
CA ALA A 200 -12.20 5.53 -10.79
C ALA A 200 -12.81 6.92 -10.54
N VAL A 201 -12.13 8.00 -10.94
CA VAL A 201 -12.67 9.37 -10.81
C VAL A 201 -13.80 9.61 -11.78
N ALA A 202 -13.73 9.07 -12.99
CA ALA A 202 -14.74 9.28 -14.02
C ALA A 202 -16.11 8.70 -13.66
N GLU A 203 -16.18 7.73 -12.74
CA GLU A 203 -17.45 7.21 -12.21
C GLU A 203 -18.31 8.30 -11.52
N ARG A 204 -17.69 9.34 -10.94
CA ARG A 204 -18.40 10.43 -10.24
C ARG A 204 -18.15 11.82 -10.82
N ARG A 205 -16.96 12.05 -11.39
CA ARG A 205 -16.45 13.34 -11.88
C ARG A 205 -15.80 13.18 -13.27
N PRO A 206 -16.56 12.80 -14.31
CA PRO A 206 -16.02 12.53 -15.65
C PRO A 206 -15.31 13.73 -16.29
N GLU A 207 -15.68 14.96 -15.91
CA GLU A 207 -15.06 16.20 -16.35
C GLU A 207 -13.57 16.28 -15.98
N LEU A 208 -13.14 15.71 -14.84
CA LEU A 208 -11.75 15.72 -14.41
C LEU A 208 -10.88 14.85 -15.31
N ARG A 209 -11.37 13.69 -15.75
CA ARG A 209 -10.67 12.83 -16.71
C ARG A 209 -10.51 13.50 -18.07
N LEU A 210 -11.54 14.24 -18.52
CA LEU A 210 -11.47 14.99 -19.77
C LEU A 210 -10.46 16.14 -19.68
N ALA A 211 -10.45 16.86 -18.56
CA ALA A 211 -9.49 17.93 -18.31
C ALA A 211 -8.05 17.43 -18.24
N PHE A 212 -7.81 16.23 -17.69
CA PHE A 212 -6.48 15.63 -17.61
C PHE A 212 -5.86 15.32 -18.98
N ARG A 213 -6.69 14.98 -19.96
CA ARG A 213 -6.25 14.58 -21.31
C ARG A 213 -6.04 15.76 -22.28
N ARG A 214 -6.39 16.98 -21.86
CA ARG A 214 -6.19 18.21 -22.64
C ARG A 214 -4.86 18.85 -22.29
#